data_AF-A0A3N5RGY3-F1
#
_entry.id   AF-A0A3N5RGY3-F1
#
_cell.length_a   1.000
_cell.length_b   1.000
_cell.length_c   1.000
_cell.angle_alpha   90.00
_cell.angle_beta   90.00
_cell.angle_gamma   90.00
#
_symmetry.space_group_name_H-M   'P 1'
#
loop_
_entity.id
_entity.type
_entity.pdbx_description
1 polymer ?
#
loop_
_entity_poly.entity_id
_entity_poly.type
_entity_poly.pdbx_seq_one_letter_code
_entity_poly.pdbx_strand_id
1 'polypeptide(L)'
;MIVDSHAHIFIQLKGETGTGSTRGLGYGLATHGSRTIRLLPPYCQETTFTLKMLLHNLDWVGVDKAVLLQGPFYGDWNDYVEKAVQSHPDRFVGAYHIDPWASGFQESLARVLVSDCFSAVKLECTADTGLLGLHPQVKLDAPEVFTLCEGLSQKGLTLVFDLGAVGSPSYQTEAVRRIANHFPSLKIVIAHLAQLKPNVEVDQTAF
;
A
#
# COMPACT_ATOMS: atom_id res chain seq x y z
N MET A 1 -7.57 -23.13 1.62
CA MET A 1 -6.98 -21.91 2.18
C MET A 1 -7.10 -20.81 1.14
N ILE A 2 -7.80 -19.73 1.45
CA ILE A 2 -7.96 -18.51 0.65
C ILE A 2 -7.26 -17.37 1.41
N VAL A 3 -6.47 -16.57 0.69
CA VAL A 3 -5.75 -15.43 1.25
C VAL A 3 -6.16 -14.18 0.50
N ASP A 4 -6.64 -13.17 1.22
CA ASP A 4 -6.79 -11.82 0.69
C ASP A 4 -5.40 -11.15 0.68
N SER A 5 -4.84 -10.93 -0.51
CA SER A 5 -3.51 -10.35 -0.65
C SER A 5 -3.48 -8.82 -0.51
N HIS A 6 -4.63 -8.17 -0.33
CA HIS A 6 -4.72 -6.71 -0.30
C HIS A 6 -5.90 -6.23 0.56
N ALA A 7 -5.68 -6.16 1.87
CA ALA A 7 -6.64 -5.59 2.81
C ALA A 7 -6.09 -4.32 3.47
N HIS A 8 -6.98 -3.37 3.73
CA HIS A 8 -6.68 -2.16 4.50
C HIS A 8 -7.35 -2.22 5.87
N ILE A 9 -6.74 -1.61 6.88
CA ILE A 9 -7.38 -1.37 8.20
C ILE A 9 -7.01 0.01 8.73
N PHE A 10 -7.94 0.71 9.35
CA PHE A 10 -7.71 2.03 9.93
C PHE A 10 -8.76 2.34 11.00
N ILE A 11 -8.32 2.81 12.17
CA ILE A 11 -9.22 3.20 13.27
C ILE A 11 -9.83 4.60 13.08
N GLN A 12 -9.22 5.40 12.21
CA GLN A 12 -9.69 6.70 11.78
C GLN A 12 -9.12 7.00 10.40
N LEU A 13 -9.84 7.70 9.54
CA LEU A 13 -9.25 8.23 8.31
C LEU A 13 -8.53 9.55 8.62
N LYS A 14 -7.20 9.54 8.52
CA LYS A 14 -6.34 10.71 8.79
C LYS A 14 -5.08 10.66 7.91
N GLY A 15 -5.29 10.68 6.61
CA GLY A 15 -4.23 10.59 5.61
C GLY A 15 -3.88 11.92 4.98
N GLU A 16 -2.92 11.86 4.07
CA GLU A 16 -2.45 12.95 3.24
C GLU A 16 -2.34 12.48 1.78
N THR A 17 -2.68 13.35 0.84
CA THR A 17 -2.60 13.10 -0.61
C THR A 17 -2.07 14.34 -1.30
N GLY A 18 -1.77 14.26 -2.60
CA GLY A 18 -1.42 15.44 -3.39
C GLY A 18 -2.51 16.52 -3.44
N THR A 19 -3.75 16.18 -3.07
CA THR A 19 -4.88 17.12 -3.02
C THR A 19 -5.19 17.63 -1.62
N GLY A 20 -4.40 17.24 -0.61
CA GLY A 20 -4.55 17.60 0.80
C GLY A 20 -5.01 16.45 1.70
N SER A 21 -5.31 16.78 2.95
CA SER A 21 -5.65 15.81 3.99
C SER A 21 -6.96 15.06 3.71
N THR A 22 -6.99 13.78 4.08
CA THR A 22 -8.21 12.95 4.06
C THR A 22 -8.77 12.82 5.48
N ARG A 23 -10.09 12.90 5.60
CA ARG A 23 -10.80 12.82 6.89
C ARG A 23 -12.13 12.10 6.73
N GLY A 24 -12.47 11.30 7.73
CA GLY A 24 -13.80 10.70 7.83
C GLY A 24 -14.86 11.76 8.13
N LEU A 25 -16.00 11.67 7.45
CA LEU A 25 -17.17 12.54 7.66
C LEU A 25 -18.35 11.81 8.32
N GLY A 26 -18.14 10.55 8.73
CA GLY A 26 -19.17 9.68 9.26
C GLY A 26 -20.03 9.04 8.16
N TYR A 27 -20.79 8.02 8.54
CA TYR A 27 -21.66 7.26 7.65
C TYR A 27 -20.95 6.80 6.38
N GLY A 28 -19.67 6.41 6.46
CA GLY A 28 -18.82 5.98 5.35
C GLY A 28 -18.38 7.04 4.34
N LEU A 29 -18.61 8.33 4.61
CA LEU A 29 -18.10 9.44 3.80
C LEU A 29 -16.70 9.87 4.20
N ALA A 30 -15.94 10.40 3.25
CA ALA A 30 -14.61 10.95 3.47
C ALA A 30 -14.34 12.20 2.61
N THR A 31 -13.47 13.08 3.09
CA THR A 31 -12.86 14.14 2.28
C THR A 31 -11.68 13.60 1.48
N HIS A 32 -11.53 14.08 0.25
CA HIS A 32 -10.36 13.87 -0.60
C HIS A 32 -10.12 15.13 -1.43
N GLY A 33 -9.24 15.99 -0.90
CA GLY A 33 -9.12 17.37 -1.36
C GLY A 33 -10.46 18.11 -1.23
N SER A 34 -10.94 18.72 -2.31
CA SER A 34 -12.24 19.40 -2.35
C SER A 34 -13.43 18.46 -2.55
N ARG A 35 -13.20 17.16 -2.77
CA ARG A 35 -14.24 16.17 -3.05
C ARG A 35 -14.71 15.49 -1.76
N THR A 36 -15.99 15.12 -1.76
CA THR A 36 -16.54 14.15 -0.80
C THR A 36 -16.75 12.83 -1.51
N ILE A 37 -16.19 11.74 -0.98
CA ILE A 37 -16.26 10.41 -1.58
C ILE A 37 -16.92 9.39 -0.65
N ARG A 38 -17.43 8.32 -1.24
CA ARG A 38 -17.98 7.15 -0.55
C ARG A 38 -16.86 6.12 -0.35
N LEU A 39 -16.27 6.08 0.83
CA LEU A 39 -15.19 5.13 1.15
C LEU A 39 -15.73 3.81 1.71
N LEU A 40 -16.76 3.89 2.56
CA LEU A 40 -17.38 2.74 3.21
C LEU A 40 -18.91 2.76 3.03
N PRO A 41 -19.60 1.63 3.23
CA PRO A 41 -21.05 1.58 3.21
C PRO A 41 -21.70 2.58 4.20
N PRO A 42 -22.91 3.10 3.88
CA PRO A 42 -23.54 4.16 4.67
C PRO A 42 -23.98 3.73 6.08
N TYR A 43 -24.01 2.43 6.38
CA TYR A 43 -24.27 1.91 7.72
C TYR A 43 -23.07 2.03 8.68
N CYS A 44 -21.87 2.38 8.18
CA CYS A 44 -20.70 2.64 9.01
C CYS A 44 -20.79 4.03 9.64
N GLN A 45 -21.41 4.14 10.82
CA GLN A 45 -21.63 5.41 11.52
C GLN A 45 -20.34 6.26 11.59
N GLU A 46 -19.22 5.63 11.91
CA GLU A 46 -17.88 6.23 11.79
C GLU A 46 -17.20 5.76 10.50
N THR A 47 -16.45 6.64 9.84
CA THR A 47 -15.62 6.26 8.67
C THR A 47 -14.33 5.59 9.15
N THR A 48 -14.46 4.36 9.62
CA THR A 48 -13.38 3.50 10.10
C THR A 48 -13.58 2.07 9.57
N PHE A 49 -12.47 1.37 9.35
CA PHE A 49 -12.49 -0.04 9.03
C PHE A 49 -11.47 -0.77 9.90
N THR A 50 -11.91 -1.19 11.08
CA THR A 50 -11.03 -1.75 12.12
C THR A 50 -10.60 -3.19 11.82
N LEU A 51 -9.55 -3.64 12.51
CA LEU A 51 -9.13 -5.04 12.53
C LEU A 51 -10.29 -6.02 12.79
N LYS A 52 -11.16 -5.72 13.77
CA LYS A 52 -12.30 -6.57 14.10
C LYS A 52 -13.31 -6.64 12.95
N MET A 53 -13.54 -5.52 12.26
CA MET A 53 -14.42 -5.49 11.09
C MET A 53 -13.84 -6.34 9.96
N LEU A 54 -12.53 -6.23 9.68
CA LEU A 54 -11.87 -7.08 8.71
C LEU A 54 -11.99 -8.56 9.11
N LEU A 55 -11.64 -8.91 10.35
CA LEU A 55 -11.70 -10.30 10.84
C LEU A 55 -13.09 -10.92 10.65
N HIS A 56 -14.15 -10.22 11.05
CA HIS A 56 -15.52 -10.69 10.86
C HIS A 56 -15.93 -10.79 9.38
N ASN A 57 -15.46 -9.88 8.52
CA ASN A 57 -15.68 -9.99 7.08
C ASN A 57 -15.00 -11.24 6.51
N LEU A 58 -13.73 -11.48 6.88
CA LEU A 58 -12.98 -12.66 6.44
C LEU A 58 -13.68 -13.96 6.88
N ASP A 59 -14.11 -14.04 8.14
CA ASP A 59 -14.84 -15.20 8.66
C ASP A 59 -16.19 -15.41 7.94
N TRP A 60 -16.91 -14.31 7.65
CA TRP A 60 -18.20 -14.37 6.95
C TRP A 60 -18.07 -14.91 5.53
N VAL A 61 -17.03 -14.49 4.79
CA VAL A 61 -16.83 -14.90 3.39
C VAL A 61 -15.92 -16.12 3.22
N GLY A 62 -15.44 -16.72 4.32
CA GLY A 62 -14.60 -17.93 4.28
C GLY A 62 -13.17 -17.67 3.81
N VAL A 63 -12.59 -16.50 4.11
CA VAL A 63 -11.19 -16.16 3.83
C VAL A 63 -10.33 -16.44 5.06
N ASP A 64 -9.29 -17.25 4.90
CA ASP A 64 -8.47 -17.74 6.01
C ASP A 64 -7.48 -16.68 6.52
N LYS A 65 -6.87 -15.91 5.61
CA LYS A 65 -5.82 -14.93 5.96
C LYS A 65 -5.90 -13.66 5.13
N ALA A 66 -5.29 -12.58 5.61
CA ALA A 66 -5.13 -11.36 4.84
C ALA A 66 -3.74 -10.72 4.97
N VAL A 67 -3.28 -10.06 3.91
CA VAL A 67 -2.11 -9.20 3.91
C VAL A 67 -2.57 -7.76 4.14
N LEU A 68 -2.10 -7.16 5.22
CA LEU A 68 -2.44 -5.79 5.61
C LEU A 68 -1.51 -4.83 4.88
N LEU A 69 -2.09 -4.08 3.95
CA LEU A 69 -1.45 -3.07 3.14
C LEU A 69 -1.95 -1.68 3.57
N GLN A 70 -1.11 -0.67 3.54
CA GLN A 70 -1.48 0.71 3.87
C GLN A 70 -0.95 1.70 2.84
N GLY A 71 -1.46 2.92 2.88
CA GLY A 71 -1.07 3.99 1.98
C GLY A 71 -1.38 5.35 2.59
N PRO A 72 -0.79 6.43 2.05
CA PRO A 72 -0.86 7.75 2.67
C PRO A 72 -2.30 8.29 2.71
N PHE A 73 -3.18 7.85 1.79
CA PHE A 73 -4.62 8.13 1.84
C PHE A 73 -5.28 7.75 3.18
N TYR A 74 -4.88 6.65 3.82
CA TYR A 74 -5.48 6.20 5.07
C TYR A 74 -4.85 6.85 6.31
N GLY A 75 -3.59 7.27 6.19
CA GLY A 75 -2.72 7.69 7.29
C GLY A 75 -1.65 6.66 7.61
N ASP A 76 -0.69 7.04 8.46
CA ASP A 76 0.33 6.12 8.97
C ASP A 76 -0.28 5.21 10.04
N TRP A 77 -0.47 3.95 9.67
CA TRP A 77 -1.03 2.91 10.52
C TRP A 77 -0.06 1.76 10.78
N ASN A 78 1.25 1.97 10.62
CA ASN A 78 2.26 0.91 10.83
C ASN A 78 2.16 0.27 12.22
N ASP A 79 2.06 1.07 13.28
CA ASP A 79 1.90 0.57 14.67
C ASP A 79 0.60 -0.24 14.85
N TYR A 80 -0.45 0.14 14.14
CA TYR A 80 -1.74 -0.56 14.21
C TYR A 80 -1.69 -1.90 13.46
N VAL A 81 -1.02 -1.93 12.30
CA VAL A 81 -0.75 -3.16 11.56
C VAL A 81 0.15 -4.10 12.37
N GLU A 82 1.19 -3.59 13.02
CA GLU A 82 2.07 -4.38 13.89
C GLU A 82 1.27 -5.06 15.01
N LYS A 83 0.41 -4.31 15.71
CA LYS A 83 -0.48 -4.86 16.74
C LYS A 83 -1.47 -5.88 16.18
N ALA A 84 -1.98 -5.67 14.97
CA ALA A 84 -2.88 -6.60 14.30
C ALA A 84 -2.20 -7.95 14.01
N VAL A 85 -0.99 -7.91 13.45
CA VAL A 85 -0.19 -9.11 13.17
C VAL A 85 0.18 -9.84 14.47
N GLN A 86 0.63 -9.12 15.50
CA GLN A 86 0.98 -9.73 16.79
C GLN A 86 -0.22 -10.39 17.49
N SER A 87 -1.41 -9.80 17.37
CA SER A 87 -2.62 -10.34 18.03
C SER A 87 -3.25 -11.52 17.31
N HIS A 88 -3.07 -11.63 15.99
CA HIS A 88 -3.62 -12.74 15.19
C HIS A 88 -2.60 -13.18 14.11
N PRO A 89 -1.43 -13.71 14.50
CA PRO A 89 -0.34 -14.03 13.58
C PRO A 89 -0.68 -15.20 12.63
N ASP A 90 -1.68 -16.01 13.00
CA ASP A 90 -2.23 -17.06 12.16
C ASP A 90 -3.14 -16.50 11.05
N ARG A 91 -3.71 -15.29 11.24
CA ARG A 91 -4.65 -14.65 10.31
C ARG A 91 -4.02 -13.56 9.45
N PHE A 92 -3.01 -12.84 9.93
CA PHE A 92 -2.49 -11.66 9.24
C PHE A 92 -0.99 -11.67 9.00
N VAL A 93 -0.61 -11.12 7.84
CA VAL A 93 0.76 -10.69 7.53
C VAL A 93 0.72 -9.18 7.27
N GLY A 94 1.71 -8.44 7.78
CA GLY A 94 1.79 -6.99 7.61
C GLY A 94 2.77 -6.58 6.53
N ALA A 95 2.39 -5.58 5.72
CA ALA A 95 3.33 -4.77 4.97
C ALA A 95 3.54 -3.42 5.66
N TYR A 96 4.80 -3.02 5.84
CA TYR A 96 5.14 -1.70 6.36
C TYR A 96 4.91 -0.65 5.26
N HIS A 97 4.17 0.40 5.56
CA HIS A 97 4.06 1.57 4.68
C HIS A 97 5.25 2.49 4.91
N ILE A 98 5.92 2.90 3.84
CA ILE A 98 7.05 3.82 3.90
C ILE A 98 6.96 4.84 2.77
N ASP A 99 7.45 6.05 3.04
CA ASP A 99 7.68 7.09 2.05
C ASP A 99 9.20 7.27 1.86
N PRO A 100 9.78 6.80 0.74
CA PRO A 100 11.20 6.96 0.45
C PRO A 100 11.68 8.41 0.35
N TRP A 101 10.76 9.35 0.12
CA TRP A 101 11.07 10.76 -0.13
C TRP A 101 10.74 11.66 1.05
N ALA A 102 10.20 11.11 2.14
CA ALA A 102 10.01 11.84 3.38
C ALA A 102 11.34 12.07 4.11
N SER A 103 11.43 13.15 4.88
CA SER A 103 12.61 13.46 5.71
C SER A 103 12.96 12.36 6.73
N GLY A 104 11.98 11.55 7.14
CA GLY A 104 12.14 10.43 8.07
C GLY A 104 12.35 9.05 7.41
N PHE A 105 12.76 9.03 6.14
CA PHE A 105 12.94 7.78 5.39
C PHE A 105 13.95 6.84 6.04
N GLN A 106 15.10 7.34 6.48
CA GLN A 106 16.17 6.51 7.05
C GLN A 106 15.75 5.86 8.36
N GLU A 107 15.06 6.59 9.22
CA GLU A 107 14.50 6.07 10.48
C GLU A 107 13.42 5.02 10.21
N SER A 108 12.56 5.28 9.22
CA SER A 108 11.50 4.34 8.82
C SER A 108 12.09 3.05 8.23
N LEU A 109 13.13 3.18 7.41
CA LEU A 109 13.86 2.05 6.84
C LEU A 109 14.54 1.23 7.94
N ALA A 110 15.27 1.88 8.84
CA ALA A 110 15.90 1.21 9.98
C ALA A 110 14.85 0.45 10.82
N ARG A 111 13.70 1.07 11.08
CA ARG A 111 12.60 0.45 11.84
C ARG A 111 12.08 -0.83 11.18
N VAL A 112 11.77 -0.81 9.88
CA VAL A 112 11.28 -2.02 9.20
C VAL A 112 12.37 -3.08 9.09
N LEU A 113 13.65 -2.69 8.95
CA LEU A 113 14.77 -3.63 8.85
C LEU A 113 15.10 -4.33 10.18
N VAL A 114 14.72 -3.79 11.34
CA VAL A 114 14.88 -4.49 12.64
C VAL A 114 13.62 -5.21 13.12
N SER A 115 12.44 -4.94 12.55
CA SER A 115 11.18 -5.56 12.97
C SER A 115 10.97 -6.96 12.37
N ASP A 116 10.65 -7.96 13.20
CA ASP A 116 10.26 -9.29 12.74
C ASP A 116 8.76 -9.42 12.46
N CYS A 117 7.98 -8.35 12.67
CA CYS A 117 6.52 -8.37 12.51
C CYS A 117 6.07 -8.19 11.05
N PHE A 118 6.90 -7.60 10.20
CA PHE A 118 6.56 -7.31 8.81
C PHE A 118 7.25 -8.29 7.87
N SER A 119 6.51 -8.79 6.88
CA SER A 119 7.06 -9.64 5.81
C SER A 119 7.16 -8.92 4.47
N ALA A 120 6.63 -7.69 4.40
CA ALA A 120 6.61 -6.89 3.20
C ALA A 120 6.72 -5.39 3.50
N VAL A 121 6.96 -4.61 2.46
CA VAL A 121 6.85 -3.15 2.42
C VAL A 121 5.95 -2.77 1.27
N LYS A 122 5.05 -1.80 1.45
CA LYS A 122 4.20 -1.27 0.39
C LYS A 122 4.57 0.16 0.03
N LEU A 123 4.70 0.40 -1.28
CA LEU A 123 4.70 1.71 -1.90
C LEU A 123 3.36 1.92 -2.63
N GLU A 124 2.54 2.81 -2.11
CA GLU A 124 1.30 3.26 -2.76
C GLU A 124 1.65 4.36 -3.76
N CYS A 125 1.83 4.05 -5.04
CA CYS A 125 2.43 4.95 -6.03
C CYS A 125 1.42 5.76 -6.83
N THR A 126 0.12 5.61 -6.59
CA THR A 126 -0.93 6.34 -7.32
C THR A 126 -0.81 7.87 -7.16
N ALA A 127 -1.13 8.64 -8.20
CA ALA A 127 -1.08 10.10 -8.14
C ALA A 127 -2.23 10.72 -7.32
N ASP A 128 -3.40 10.07 -7.30
CA ASP A 128 -4.62 10.61 -6.66
C ASP A 128 -4.60 10.39 -5.13
N THR A 129 -4.16 9.21 -4.70
CA THR A 129 -4.23 8.75 -3.30
C THR A 129 -2.88 8.34 -2.70
N GLY A 130 -1.82 8.33 -3.51
CA GLY A 130 -0.53 7.77 -3.14
C GLY A 130 0.63 8.78 -3.11
N LEU A 131 1.83 8.22 -3.01
CA LEU A 131 3.09 8.94 -2.85
C LEU A 131 3.42 9.84 -4.04
N LEU A 132 3.00 9.50 -5.26
CA LEU A 132 3.23 10.38 -6.41
C LEU A 132 2.30 11.59 -6.44
N GLY A 133 1.22 11.59 -5.64
CA GLY A 133 0.50 12.82 -5.36
C GLY A 133 1.30 13.76 -4.46
N LEU A 134 2.00 13.20 -3.47
CA LEU A 134 2.84 13.95 -2.52
C LEU A 134 4.17 14.39 -3.14
N HIS A 135 4.71 13.56 -4.03
CA HIS A 135 6.02 13.75 -4.68
C HIS A 135 5.89 13.62 -6.21
N PRO A 136 5.28 14.59 -6.93
CA PRO A 136 4.91 14.41 -8.35
C PRO A 136 6.06 14.18 -9.32
N GLN A 137 7.28 14.55 -8.94
CA GLN A 137 8.46 14.53 -9.83
C GLN A 137 9.33 13.29 -9.65
N VAL A 138 9.07 12.47 -8.62
CA VAL A 138 9.95 11.36 -8.27
C VAL A 138 9.73 10.15 -9.18
N LYS A 139 10.78 9.34 -9.30
CA LYS A 139 10.79 8.11 -10.08
C LYS A 139 10.94 6.91 -9.15
N LEU A 140 10.34 5.78 -9.53
CA LEU A 140 10.43 4.56 -8.72
C LEU A 140 11.82 3.94 -8.75
N ASP A 141 12.67 4.30 -9.72
CA ASP A 141 14.08 3.91 -9.81
C ASP A 141 15.02 5.01 -9.31
N ALA A 142 14.53 5.92 -8.46
CA ALA A 142 15.36 6.91 -7.79
C ALA A 142 16.28 6.25 -6.72
N PRO A 143 17.41 6.89 -6.35
CA PRO A 143 18.36 6.36 -5.37
C PRO A 143 17.72 5.94 -4.05
N GLU A 144 16.74 6.69 -3.55
CA GLU A 144 16.04 6.40 -2.29
C GLU A 144 15.29 5.06 -2.35
N VAL A 145 14.66 4.76 -3.48
CA VAL A 145 13.97 3.49 -3.68
C VAL A 145 14.98 2.36 -3.86
N PHE A 146 16.13 2.60 -4.48
CA PHE A 146 17.21 1.62 -4.57
C PHE A 146 17.79 1.28 -3.19
N THR A 147 17.99 2.28 -2.32
CA THR A 147 18.39 2.06 -0.92
C THR A 147 17.36 1.23 -0.16
N LEU A 148 16.06 1.51 -0.36
CA LEU A 148 15.00 0.67 0.19
C LEU A 148 15.13 -0.77 -0.33
N CYS A 149 15.22 -0.96 -1.66
CA CYS A 149 15.30 -2.27 -2.29
C CYS A 149 16.50 -3.10 -1.80
N GLU A 150 17.66 -2.47 -1.63
CA GLU A 150 18.86 -3.12 -1.09
C GLU A 150 18.60 -3.68 0.32
N GLY A 151 18.06 -2.85 1.22
CA GLY A 151 17.74 -3.27 2.59
C GLY A 151 16.70 -4.40 2.61
N LEU A 152 15.63 -4.28 1.83
CA LEU A 152 14.60 -5.33 1.74
C LEU A 152 15.15 -6.64 1.17
N SER A 153 16.00 -6.55 0.14
CA SER A 153 16.62 -7.71 -0.49
C SER A 153 17.54 -8.46 0.48
N GLN A 154 18.36 -7.72 1.24
CA GLN A 154 19.25 -8.31 2.26
C GLN A 154 18.46 -8.98 3.39
N LYS A 155 17.34 -8.37 3.81
CA LYS A 155 16.47 -8.93 4.86
C LYS A 155 15.56 -10.05 4.36
N GLY A 156 15.35 -10.18 3.04
CA GLY A 156 14.42 -11.14 2.45
C GLY A 156 12.94 -10.73 2.54
N LEU A 157 12.67 -9.42 2.64
CA LEU A 157 11.31 -8.87 2.61
C LEU A 157 10.78 -8.75 1.17
N THR A 158 9.46 -8.70 1.04
CA THR A 158 8.77 -8.45 -0.24
C THR A 158 8.51 -6.95 -0.44
N LEU A 159 8.72 -6.43 -1.65
CA LEU A 159 8.31 -5.09 -2.03
C LEU A 159 7.02 -5.14 -2.84
N VAL A 160 5.97 -4.46 -2.37
CA VAL A 160 4.68 -4.34 -3.03
C VAL A 160 4.54 -2.97 -3.65
N PHE A 161 4.36 -2.92 -4.98
CA PHE A 161 4.02 -1.71 -5.71
C PHE A 161 2.52 -1.62 -5.98
N ASP A 162 1.93 -0.49 -5.63
CA ASP A 162 0.60 -0.10 -6.08
C ASP A 162 0.71 0.99 -7.14
N LEU A 163 0.82 0.56 -8.40
CA LEU A 163 0.98 1.49 -9.52
C LEU A 163 -0.37 2.14 -9.86
N GLY A 164 -0.34 3.35 -10.42
CA GLY A 164 -1.55 3.94 -11.00
C GLY A 164 -1.87 3.40 -12.39
N ALA A 165 -3.05 3.74 -12.89
CA ALA A 165 -3.59 3.22 -14.15
C ALA A 165 -2.63 3.37 -15.34
N VAL A 166 -2.71 2.45 -16.32
CA VAL A 166 -1.92 2.50 -17.57
C VAL A 166 -1.99 3.88 -18.22
N GLY A 167 -0.83 4.46 -18.51
CA GLY A 167 -0.67 5.80 -19.09
C GLY A 167 -0.62 6.93 -18.07
N SER A 168 -0.85 6.66 -16.79
CA SER A 168 -0.63 7.66 -15.73
C SER A 168 0.87 7.86 -15.46
N PRO A 169 1.29 9.02 -14.90
CA PRO A 169 2.67 9.24 -14.46
C PRO A 169 3.19 8.20 -13.44
N SER A 170 2.25 7.54 -12.74
CA SER A 170 2.50 6.49 -11.75
C SER A 170 2.61 5.08 -12.33
N TYR A 171 2.36 4.88 -13.62
CA TYR A 171 2.53 3.59 -14.29
C TYR A 171 3.98 3.38 -14.75
N GLN A 172 4.92 3.42 -13.80
CA GLN A 172 6.36 3.37 -14.08
C GLN A 172 6.88 1.92 -14.18
N THR A 173 6.28 1.09 -15.02
CA THR A 173 6.65 -0.34 -15.16
C THR A 173 8.10 -0.54 -15.60
N GLU A 174 8.65 0.34 -16.42
CA GLU A 174 10.07 0.30 -16.81
C GLU A 174 11.02 0.59 -15.63
N ALA A 175 10.61 1.43 -14.67
CA ALA A 175 11.37 1.61 -13.44
C ALA A 175 11.32 0.34 -12.58
N VAL A 176 10.13 -0.27 -12.46
CA VAL A 176 9.98 -1.57 -11.76
C VAL A 176 10.83 -2.66 -12.41
N ARG A 177 10.88 -2.72 -13.75
CA ARG A 177 11.77 -3.64 -14.50
C ARG A 177 13.24 -3.41 -14.16
N ARG A 178 13.69 -2.16 -14.12
CA ARG A 178 15.07 -1.82 -13.74
C ARG A 178 15.40 -2.26 -12.31
N ILE A 179 14.48 -2.07 -11.36
CA ILE A 179 14.62 -2.56 -9.98
C ILE A 179 14.73 -4.09 -9.97
N ALA A 180 13.82 -4.79 -10.64
CA ALA A 180 13.82 -6.26 -10.69
C ALA A 180 15.13 -6.83 -11.27
N ASN A 181 15.66 -6.19 -12.32
CA ASN A 181 16.94 -6.58 -12.92
C ASN A 181 18.14 -6.29 -12.01
N HIS A 182 18.10 -5.18 -11.26
CA HIS A 182 19.19 -4.79 -10.36
C HIS A 182 19.21 -5.62 -9.06
N PHE A 183 18.03 -5.99 -8.54
CA PHE A 183 17.85 -6.77 -7.32
C PHE A 183 17.16 -8.11 -7.60
N PRO A 184 17.82 -9.08 -8.26
CA PRO A 184 17.19 -10.32 -8.71
C PRO A 184 16.69 -11.23 -7.59
N SER A 185 17.16 -11.03 -6.34
CA SER A 185 16.68 -11.75 -5.15
C SER A 185 15.48 -11.09 -4.46
N LEU A 186 15.16 -9.84 -4.80
CA LEU A 186 14.04 -9.13 -4.20
C LEU A 186 12.72 -9.66 -4.76
N LYS A 187 11.82 -10.08 -3.86
CA LYS A 187 10.45 -10.45 -4.24
C LYS A 187 9.65 -9.17 -4.50
N ILE A 188 9.13 -9.02 -5.71
CA ILE A 188 8.31 -7.88 -6.10
C ILE A 188 6.89 -8.36 -6.38
N VAL A 189 5.90 -7.67 -5.81
CA VAL A 189 4.47 -7.87 -6.08
C VAL A 189 3.91 -6.57 -6.64
N ILE A 190 3.10 -6.66 -7.70
CA ILE A 190 2.39 -5.51 -8.27
C ILE A 190 0.90 -5.71 -8.02
N ALA A 191 0.27 -4.78 -7.30
CA ALA A 191 -1.15 -4.83 -6.97
C ALA A 191 -2.04 -4.66 -8.23
N HIS A 192 -3.35 -4.88 -8.05
CA HIS A 192 -4.39 -4.58 -9.05
C HIS A 192 -4.17 -5.24 -10.42
N LEU A 193 -3.64 -6.47 -10.45
CA LEU A 193 -3.30 -7.18 -11.70
C LEU A 193 -2.43 -6.31 -12.64
N ALA A 194 -1.47 -5.58 -12.07
CA ALA A 194 -0.63 -4.64 -12.81
C ALA A 194 -1.42 -3.58 -13.63
N GLN A 195 -2.62 -3.20 -13.16
CA GLN A 195 -3.45 -2.16 -13.77
C GLN A 195 -3.93 -2.47 -15.21
N LEU A 196 -3.99 -3.77 -15.57
CA LEU A 196 -4.45 -4.21 -16.89
C LEU A 196 -5.79 -3.57 -17.28
N LYS A 197 -5.85 -3.03 -18.50
CA LYS A 197 -7.11 -2.54 -19.10
C LYS A 197 -7.74 -3.67 -19.95
N PRO A 198 -9.08 -3.70 -20.09
CA PRO A 198 -9.75 -4.71 -20.92
C PRO A 198 -9.24 -4.83 -22.37
N ASN A 199 -8.61 -3.78 -22.91
CA ASN A 199 -8.11 -3.74 -24.29
C ASN A 199 -6.64 -4.19 -24.46
N VAL A 200 -6.00 -4.77 -23.43
CA VAL A 200 -4.56 -5.12 -23.43
C VAL A 200 -4.19 -6.17 -24.49
N GLU A 201 -5.13 -6.97 -25.01
CA GLU A 201 -4.83 -7.87 -26.13
C GLU A 201 -4.40 -7.16 -27.43
N VAL A 202 -4.59 -5.83 -27.52
CA VAL A 202 -4.23 -5.02 -28.69
C VAL A 202 -2.90 -4.27 -28.48
N ASP A 203 -2.36 -4.24 -27.26
CA ASP A 203 -1.15 -3.47 -26.95
C ASP A 203 0.11 -4.31 -27.15
N GLN A 204 0.65 -4.28 -28.38
CA GLN A 204 1.89 -4.98 -28.76
C GLN A 204 3.14 -4.48 -28.02
N THR A 205 3.02 -3.44 -27.18
CA THR A 205 4.15 -2.89 -26.40
C THR A 205 4.21 -3.41 -24.96
N ALA A 206 3.27 -4.26 -24.56
CA ALA A 206 3.11 -4.68 -23.17
C ALA A 206 3.98 -5.88 -22.75
N PHE A 207 5.21 -6.07 -23.26
CA PHE A 207 6.22 -6.98 -22.67
C PHE A 207 7.66 -6.56 -23.02
#